data_AF-A0A078HXT5-F1
#
_entry.id   AF-A0A078HXT5-F1
#
_cell.length_a   1.000
_cell.length_b   1.000
_cell.length_c   1.000
_cell.angle_alpha   90.00
_cell.angle_beta   90.00
_cell.angle_gamma   90.00
#
_symmetry.space_group_name_H-M   'P 1'
#
loop_
_entity.id
_entity.type
_entity.pdbx_description
1 polymer ?
#
loop_
_entity_poly.entity_id
_entity_poly.type
_entity_poly.pdbx_seq_one_letter_code
_entity_poly.pdbx_strand_id
1 'polypeptide(L)' 'MKNLVRWLFSTNHKDIGTLYFIFDVIAGVMGIHASQNLRTYSFPPQILGGNHQLYNVLITFHAFLMIFLWLRR' A
#
# COMPACT_ATOMS: atom_id res chain seq x y z
N MET A 1 -4.45 -28.62 4.02
CA MET A 1 -4.01 -28.52 2.59
C MET A 1 -5.15 -28.17 1.63
N LYS A 2 -6.32 -28.82 1.69
CA LYS A 2 -7.47 -28.55 0.78
C LYS A 2 -7.88 -27.07 0.66
N ASN A 3 -7.89 -26.33 1.77
CA ASN A 3 -8.25 -24.90 1.78
C ASN A 3 -7.20 -24.01 1.09
N LEU A 4 -5.91 -24.33 1.19
CA LEU A 4 -4.84 -23.57 0.55
C LEU A 4 -4.92 -23.72 -0.98
N VAL A 5 -5.20 -24.94 -1.44
CA VAL A 5 -5.37 -25.23 -2.88
C VAL A 5 -6.56 -24.44 -3.44
N ARG A 6 -7.65 -24.30 -2.67
CA ARG A 6 -8.79 -23.47 -3.06
C ARG A 6 -8.41 -22.00 -3.23
N TRP A 7 -7.62 -21.42 -2.34
CA TRP A 7 -7.27 -19.99 -2.47
C TRP A 7 -6.21 -19.72 -3.54
N LEU A 8 -5.23 -20.61 -3.72
CA LEU A 8 -4.11 -20.39 -4.66
C LEU A 8 -4.40 -20.85 -6.09
N PHE A 9 -5.25 -21.86 -6.28
CA PHE A 9 -5.48 -22.49 -7.59
C PHE A 9 -6.96 -22.53 -8.01
N SER A 10 -7.84 -21.73 -7.38
CA SER A 10 -9.25 -21.61 -7.81
C SER A 10 -9.41 -20.70 -9.01
N THR A 11 -10.22 -21.12 -9.97
CA THR A 11 -10.64 -20.33 -11.14
C THR A 11 -11.96 -19.60 -10.90
N ASN A 12 -12.53 -19.71 -9.70
CA ASN A 12 -13.81 -19.07 -9.36
C ASN A 12 -13.62 -17.56 -9.19
N HIS A 13 -14.35 -16.77 -10.00
CA HIS A 13 -14.29 -15.31 -9.97
C HIS A 13 -14.63 -14.71 -8.59
N LYS A 14 -15.43 -15.39 -7.76
CA LYS A 14 -15.75 -14.95 -6.39
C LYS A 14 -14.56 -15.08 -5.44
N ASP A 15 -13.79 -16.16 -5.56
CA ASP A 15 -12.60 -16.38 -4.73
C ASP A 15 -11.51 -15.38 -5.15
N ILE A 16 -11.32 -15.20 -6.46
CA ILE A 16 -10.38 -14.22 -7.02
C ILE A 16 -10.77 -12.80 -6.56
N GLY A 17 -12.03 -12.40 -6.71
CA GLY A 17 -12.51 -11.09 -6.26
C GLY A 17 -12.30 -10.85 -4.76
N THR A 18 -12.49 -11.89 -3.94
CA THR A 18 -12.25 -11.81 -2.49
C THR A 18 -10.76 -11.59 -2.18
N LEU A 19 -9.86 -12.25 -2.90
CA LEU A 19 -8.41 -12.05 -2.75
C LEU A 19 -7.97 -10.64 -3.18
N TYR A 20 -8.54 -10.11 -4.25
CA TYR A 20 -8.29 -8.72 -4.68
C TYR A 20 -8.74 -7.72 -3.61
N PHE A 21 -9.93 -7.93 -3.02
CA PHE A 21 -10.43 -7.04 -1.96
C PHE A 21 -9.54 -7.08 -0.71
N ILE A 22 -9.09 -8.27 -0.29
CA ILE A 22 -8.17 -8.40 0.85
C ILE A 22 -6.85 -7.68 0.56
N PHE A 23 -6.31 -7.85 -0.64
CA PHE A 23 -5.07 -7.20 -1.03
C PHE A 23 -5.21 -5.67 -1.10
N ASP A 24 -6.34 -5.18 -1.58
CA ASP A 24 -6.67 -3.76 -1.66
C ASP A 24 -6.69 -3.10 -0.27
N VAL A 25 -7.39 -3.71 0.69
CA VAL A 25 -7.46 -3.22 2.07
C VAL A 25 -6.07 -3.14 2.70
N ILE A 26 -5.22 -4.16 2.49
CA ILE A 26 -3.84 -4.17 3.02
C ILE A 26 -3.01 -3.05 2.38
N ALA A 27 -3.09 -2.88 1.06
CA ALA A 27 -2.38 -1.82 0.35
C ALA A 27 -2.85 -0.43 0.79
N GLY A 28 -4.16 -0.25 1.01
CA GLY A 28 -4.74 1.01 1.49
C GLY A 28 -4.24 1.40 2.88
N VAL A 29 -4.18 0.45 3.82
CA VAL A 29 -3.63 0.69 5.17
C VAL A 29 -2.15 1.08 5.10
N MET A 30 -1.34 0.40 4.27
CA MET A 30 0.06 0.77 4.05
C MET A 30 0.21 2.18 3.46
N GLY A 31 -0.66 2.54 2.50
CA GLY A 31 -0.68 3.88 1.91
C GLY A 31 -1.01 4.97 2.93
N ILE A 32 -2.00 4.73 3.79
CA ILE A 32 -2.40 5.67 4.85
C ILE A 32 -1.24 5.88 5.82
N HIS A 33 -0.55 4.80 6.23
CA HIS A 33 0.61 4.91 7.10
C HIS A 33 1.73 5.75 6.46
N ALA A 34 2.03 5.53 5.17
CA ALA A 34 3.01 6.35 4.45
C ALA A 34 2.59 7.84 4.40
N SER A 35 1.28 8.12 4.23
CA SER A 35 0.75 9.49 4.26
C SER A 35 0.91 10.18 5.62
N GLN A 36 0.71 9.44 6.71
CA GLN A 36 0.89 9.95 8.07
C GLN A 36 2.35 10.26 8.35
N ASN A 37 3.26 9.36 7.97
CA ASN A 37 4.71 9.59 8.09
C ASN A 37 5.14 10.85 7.33
N LEU A 38 4.71 11.01 6.07
CA LEU A 38 5.01 12.21 5.28
C LEU A 38 4.53 13.49 5.96
N ARG A 39 3.35 13.48 6.59
CA ARG A 39 2.81 14.64 7.32
C ARG A 39 3.62 14.95 8.57
N THR A 40 3.89 13.95 9.41
CA THR A 40 4.64 14.14 10.66
C THR A 40 6.06 14.63 10.38
N TYR A 41 6.71 14.13 9.32
CA TYR A 41 8.08 14.48 8.96
C TYR A 41 8.20 15.60 7.90
N SER A 42 7.12 16.32 7.61
CA SER A 42 7.16 17.50 6.73
C SER A 42 6.93 18.81 7.49
N PHE A 43 6.69 18.76 8.81
CA PHE A 43 6.58 19.97 9.62
C PHE A 43 7.98 20.60 9.83
N PRO A 44 8.18 21.88 9.48
CA PRO A 44 9.47 22.54 9.70
C PRO A 44 9.79 22.62 11.21
N PRO A 45 11.06 22.42 11.63
CA PRO A 45 12.29 22.33 10.84
C PRO A 45 12.74 20.89 10.51
N GLN A 46 11.86 19.89 10.53
CA GLN A 46 12.27 18.49 10.42
C GLN A 46 11.79 17.83 9.13
N ILE A 47 12.54 18.01 8.04
CA ILE A 47 12.53 17.05 6.93
C ILE A 47 13.46 15.91 7.29
N LEU A 48 13.00 14.93 8.09
CA LEU A 48 13.77 13.72 8.43
C LEU A 48 15.23 13.99 8.84
N GLY A 49 15.47 14.94 9.75
CA GLY A 49 16.83 15.31 10.17
C GLY A 49 17.72 15.86 9.03
N GLY A 50 17.13 16.40 7.96
CA GLY A 50 17.81 16.91 6.77
C GLY A 50 17.88 15.92 5.58
N ASN A 51 17.32 14.70 5.70
CA ASN A 51 17.40 13.68 4.65
C ASN A 51 16.27 13.80 3.61
N HIS A 52 16.48 14.67 2.62
CA HIS A 52 15.56 14.87 1.49
C HIS A 52 15.44 13.67 0.55
N GLN A 53 16.47 12.82 0.45
CA GLN A 53 16.43 11.63 -0.40
C GLN A 53 15.39 10.63 0.11
N LEU A 54 15.38 10.38 1.41
CA LEU A 54 14.44 9.45 2.03
C LEU A 54 13.00 9.97 1.95
N TYR A 55 12.80 11.29 2.06
CA TYR A 55 11.49 11.92 1.82
C TYR A 55 10.97 11.66 0.39
N ASN A 56 11.83 11.83 -0.62
CA ASN A 56 11.47 11.59 -2.02
C ASN A 56 11.16 10.12 -2.32
N VAL A 57 11.85 9.19 -1.65
CA VAL A 57 11.53 7.75 -1.74
C VAL A 57 10.16 7.46 -1.11
N LEU A 58 9.87 8.03 0.07
CA LEU A 58 8.59 7.83 0.77
C LEU A 58 7.39 8.39 0.01
N ILE A 59 7.51 9.58 -0.59
CA ILE A 59 6.41 10.17 -1.38
C ILE A 59 6.14 9.38 -2.66
N THR A 60 7.20 8.88 -3.31
CA THR A 60 7.06 8.02 -4.50
C THR A 60 6.43 6.68 -4.13
N PHE A 61 6.85 6.08 -3.02
CA PHE A 61 6.25 4.86 -2.48
C PHE A 61 4.76 5.04 -2.14
N HIS A 62 4.41 6.14 -1.47
CA HIS A 62 3.02 6.48 -1.16
C HIS A 62 2.16 6.63 -2.43
N ALA A 63 2.65 7.39 -3.42
CA ALA A 63 1.94 7.58 -4.69
C ALA A 63 1.77 6.26 -5.46
N PHE A 64 2.79 5.39 -5.45
CA PHE A 64 2.73 4.08 -6.09
C PHE A 64 1.67 3.18 -5.45
N LEU A 65 1.66 3.07 -4.11
CA LEU A 65 0.66 2.29 -3.38
C LEU A 65 -0.76 2.79 -3.65
N MET A 66 -1.00 4.10 -3.60
CA MET A 66 -2.34 4.66 -3.74
C MET A 66 -2.88 4.53 -5.17
N ILE A 67 -2.08 4.84 -6.18
CA ILE A 67 -2.56 4.86 -7.57
C ILE A 67 -2.59 3.44 -8.14
N PHE A 68 -1.50 2.68 -8.02
CA PHE A 68 -1.42 1.37 -8.68
C PHE A 68 -2.03 0.26 -7.85
N LEU A 69 -1.91 0.32 -6.53
CA LEU A 69 -2.32 -0.80 -5.70
C LEU A 69 -3.74 -0.69 -5.17
N TRP A 70 -4.24 0.53 -4.92
CA TRP A 70 -5.58 0.77 -4.41
C TRP A 70 -6.57 1.26 -5.48
N LEU A 71 -6.30 2.40 -6.12
CA LEU A 71 -7.33 3.09 -6.90
C LEU A 71 -7.50 2.60 -8.35
N ARG A 72 -6.40 2.29 -9.04
CA ARG A 72 -6.39 2.11 -10.51
C ARG A 72 -6.23 0.65 -10.93
N ARG A 73 -6.93 -0.26 -10.27
CA ARG A 73 -7.09 -1.64 -10.73
C ARG A 73 -8.54 -1.92 -11.06
#